data_AF-A0A8H3DKS6-F1
#
_entry.id   AF-A0A8H3DKS6-F1
#
_cell.length_a   1.000
_cell.length_b   1.000
_cell.length_c   1.000
_cell.angle_alpha   90.00
_cell.angle_beta   90.00
_cell.angle_gamma   90.00
#
_symmetry.space_group_name_H-M   'P 1'
#
loop_
_entity.id
_entity.type
_entity.pdbx_description
1 polymer ?
#
loop_
_entity_poly.entity_id
_entity_poly.type
_entity_poly.pdbx_seq_one_letter_code
_entity_poly.pdbx_strand_id
1 'polypeptide(L)'
;MTTYILSRTSPTNTTLTNPDGVVVYEISTPDILGPSQTTIKREDSVIATIQWNLVKGSTITINGKTSAIDEVFPRSGALSVTRVWTTSNGEQFKWKDSMKLYCVSAESGLNLATYDRTYFSLFRDKKSTLDISANGIQLIDDLVVTWVIAEKKARNRRRSQSVGNHGRSGSGGAEGN
;
A
#
# COMPACT_ATOMS: atom_id res chain seq x y z
N MET A 1 -4.22 -20.35 -2.62
CA MET A 1 -3.98 -19.17 -1.75
C MET A 1 -2.50 -19.10 -1.52
N THR A 2 -1.91 -17.91 -1.60
CA THR A 2 -0.47 -17.69 -1.43
C THR A 2 -0.26 -16.67 -0.34
N THR A 3 0.50 -17.02 0.69
CA THR A 3 0.79 -16.12 1.82
C THR A 3 2.23 -15.65 1.77
N TYR A 4 2.43 -14.35 1.86
CA TYR A 4 3.75 -13.75 2.00
C TYR A 4 3.95 -13.16 3.39
N ILE A 5 5.08 -13.48 4.01
CA ILE A 5 5.51 -12.97 5.30
C ILE A 5 6.48 -11.82 5.05
N LEU A 6 6.21 -10.67 5.66
CA LEU A 6 7.05 -9.49 5.51
C LEU A 6 8.18 -9.50 6.54
N SER A 7 9.41 -9.21 6.11
CA SER A 7 10.55 -9.03 7.03
C SER A 7 10.43 -7.76 7.87
N ARG A 8 9.84 -6.71 7.29
CA ARG A 8 9.58 -5.43 7.95
C ARG A 8 8.16 -4.98 7.68
N THR A 9 7.60 -4.24 8.63
CA THR A 9 6.29 -3.62 8.43
C THR A 9 6.34 -2.49 7.40
N SER A 10 7.52 -1.96 7.02
CA SER A 10 7.61 -0.86 6.05
C SER A 10 7.22 -1.33 4.63
N PRO A 11 6.22 -0.73 3.96
CA PRO A 11 5.81 -1.16 2.62
C PRO A 11 6.83 -0.82 1.54
N THR A 12 7.77 0.10 1.81
CA THR A 12 8.76 0.59 0.84
C THR A 12 10.16 0.03 1.09
N ASN A 13 10.36 -0.68 2.19
CA ASN A 13 11.64 -1.29 2.54
C ASN A 13 11.36 -2.60 3.31
N THR A 14 11.13 -3.68 2.58
CA THR A 14 10.77 -4.99 3.10
C THR A 14 10.99 -6.08 2.06
N THR A 15 11.08 -7.32 2.53
CA THR A 15 11.10 -8.51 1.69
C THR A 15 9.86 -9.35 1.96
N LEU A 16 9.27 -9.88 0.90
CA LEU A 16 8.13 -10.81 0.97
C LEU A 16 8.67 -12.22 0.83
N THR A 17 8.50 -13.01 1.89
CA THR A 17 9.00 -14.39 1.98
C THR A 17 7.82 -15.35 1.91
N ASN A 18 7.94 -16.46 1.19
CA ASN A 18 6.93 -17.52 1.25
C ASN A 18 6.99 -18.26 2.61
N PRO A 19 6.03 -19.15 2.92
CA PRO A 19 6.04 -19.92 4.17
C PRO A 19 7.27 -20.85 4.31
N ASP A 20 7.89 -21.24 3.19
CA ASP A 20 9.09 -22.07 3.17
C ASP A 20 10.38 -21.31 3.49
N GLY A 21 10.30 -19.99 3.69
CA GLY A 21 11.45 -19.14 4.03
C GLY A 21 12.23 -18.58 2.84
N VAL A 22 11.74 -18.77 1.61
CA VAL A 22 12.33 -18.25 0.37
C VAL A 22 11.83 -16.83 0.11
N VAL A 23 12.76 -15.90 -0.16
CA VAL A 23 12.43 -14.52 -0.54
C VAL A 23 11.92 -14.50 -1.98
N VAL A 24 10.68 -14.07 -2.17
CA VAL A 24 10.04 -14.00 -3.50
C VAL A 24 10.09 -12.59 -4.06
N TYR A 25 9.90 -11.58 -3.22
CA TYR A 25 10.01 -10.18 -3.63
C TYR A 25 10.91 -9.38 -2.70
N GLU A 26 11.67 -8.47 -3.31
CA GLU A 26 12.45 -7.47 -2.62
C GLU A 26 11.89 -6.08 -2.94
N ILE A 27 11.52 -5.34 -1.91
CA ILE A 27 11.06 -3.97 -2.03
C ILE A 27 12.05 -3.08 -1.30
N SER A 28 12.74 -2.23 -2.04
CA SER A 28 13.79 -1.37 -1.49
C SER A 28 13.58 0.08 -1.91
N THR A 29 13.86 0.97 -0.97
CA THR A 29 13.86 2.41 -1.18
C THR A 29 15.15 2.94 -0.59
N PRO A 30 16.05 3.52 -1.40
CA PRO A 30 17.28 4.11 -0.88
C PRO A 30 16.94 5.26 0.08
N ASP A 31 17.67 5.36 1.18
CA ASP A 31 17.56 6.47 2.14
C ASP A 31 18.35 7.67 1.60
N ILE A 32 17.72 8.42 0.70
CA ILE A 32 18.27 9.63 0.07
C ILE A 32 17.44 10.85 0.44
N LEU A 33 18.13 11.95 0.77
CA LEU A 33 17.55 13.29 0.93
C LEU A 33 17.08 13.79 -0.44
N GLY A 34 15.81 13.55 -0.78
CA GLY A 34 15.25 13.94 -2.07
C GLY A 34 14.03 13.12 -2.51
N PRO A 35 13.64 13.19 -3.79
CA PRO A 35 12.59 12.34 -4.33
C PRO A 35 12.96 10.86 -4.11
N SER A 36 12.08 10.16 -3.40
CA SER A 36 12.32 8.79 -2.97
C SER A 36 11.87 7.84 -4.07
N GLN A 37 12.70 6.86 -4.44
CA GLN A 37 12.33 5.83 -5.42
C GLN A 37 12.23 4.47 -4.74
N THR A 38 11.08 3.82 -4.86
CA THR A 38 10.90 2.43 -4.45
C THR A 38 11.05 1.53 -5.64
N THR A 39 11.94 0.55 -5.55
CA THR A 39 12.11 -0.51 -6.55
C THR A 39 11.50 -1.79 -6.01
N ILE A 40 10.73 -2.47 -6.84
CA ILE A 40 10.11 -3.76 -6.53
C ILE A 40 10.71 -4.78 -7.48
N LYS A 41 11.40 -5.77 -6.90
CA LYS A 41 12.01 -6.87 -7.63
C LYS A 41 11.32 -8.18 -7.29
N ARG A 42 11.27 -9.06 -8.27
CA ARG A 42 10.97 -10.48 -8.09
C ARG A 42 12.19 -11.24 -8.55
N GLU A 43 12.81 -11.99 -7.65
CA GLU A 43 14.14 -12.58 -7.88
C GLU A 43 15.10 -11.45 -8.31
N ASP A 44 15.66 -11.52 -9.52
CA ASP A 44 16.57 -10.50 -10.06
C ASP A 44 15.91 -9.52 -11.04
N SER A 45 14.62 -9.68 -11.32
CA SER A 45 13.88 -8.86 -12.29
C SER A 45 13.14 -7.71 -11.62
N VAL A 46 13.35 -6.48 -12.12
CA VAL A 46 12.59 -5.30 -11.69
C VAL A 46 11.20 -5.34 -12.33
N ILE A 47 10.17 -5.62 -11.52
CA ILE A 47 8.78 -5.64 -11.99
C ILE A 47 8.15 -4.25 -12.00
N ALA A 48 8.52 -3.40 -11.06
CA ALA A 48 8.01 -2.04 -10.97
C ALA A 48 8.96 -1.10 -10.24
N THR A 49 8.90 0.18 -10.64
CA THR A 49 9.60 1.29 -9.99
C THR A 49 8.62 2.40 -9.70
N ILE A 50 8.59 2.88 -8.46
CA ILE A 50 7.69 3.95 -8.02
C ILE A 50 8.53 5.16 -7.60
N GLN A 51 8.31 6.29 -8.25
CA GLN A 51 8.95 7.56 -7.88
C GLN A 51 7.98 8.40 -7.06
N TRP A 52 8.35 8.63 -5.81
CA TRP A 52 7.59 9.43 -4.85
C TRP A 52 8.00 10.88 -4.95
N ASN A 53 7.18 11.67 -5.64
CA ASN A 53 7.34 13.13 -5.68
C ASN A 53 6.25 13.81 -4.85
N LEU A 54 6.66 14.81 -4.06
CA LEU A 54 5.75 15.64 -3.25
C LEU A 54 5.10 16.76 -4.08
N VAL A 55 5.81 17.28 -5.10
CA VAL A 55 5.41 18.49 -5.84
C VAL A 55 4.67 18.18 -7.14
N LYS A 56 5.15 17.21 -7.92
CA LYS A 56 4.66 16.93 -9.30
C LYS A 56 3.74 15.70 -9.41
N GLY A 57 3.30 15.15 -8.28
CA GLY A 57 2.60 13.86 -8.25
C GLY A 57 3.57 12.69 -8.41
N SER A 58 3.24 11.56 -7.77
CA SER A 58 4.07 10.36 -7.83
C SER A 58 3.82 9.59 -9.13
N THR A 59 4.87 8.99 -9.69
CA THR A 59 4.81 8.22 -10.93
C THR A 59 5.16 6.76 -10.67
N ILE A 60 4.69 5.88 -11.53
CA ILE A 60 4.98 4.45 -11.48
C ILE A 60 5.39 3.96 -12.87
N THR A 61 6.40 3.09 -12.91
CA THR A 61 6.88 2.41 -14.10
C THR A 61 6.64 0.91 -13.92
N ILE A 62 5.82 0.31 -14.80
CA ILE A 62 5.59 -1.15 -14.85
C ILE A 62 5.87 -1.60 -16.28
N ASN A 63 6.64 -2.68 -16.46
CA ASN A 63 7.00 -3.22 -17.77
C ASN A 63 7.57 -2.15 -18.74
N GLY A 64 8.38 -1.22 -18.21
CA GLY A 64 8.98 -0.13 -18.99
C GLY A 64 8.05 1.04 -19.33
N LYS A 65 6.75 0.97 -18.99
CA LYS A 65 5.80 2.06 -19.20
C LYS A 65 5.64 2.90 -17.94
N THR A 66 6.00 4.18 -18.03
CA THR A 66 5.82 5.17 -16.97
C THR A 66 4.44 5.82 -17.08
N SER A 67 3.72 5.92 -15.97
CA SER A 67 2.43 6.60 -15.89
C SER A 67 2.27 7.28 -14.54
N ALA A 68 1.43 8.32 -14.45
CA ALA A 68 1.18 8.96 -13.16
C ALA A 68 0.36 8.01 -12.28
N ILE A 69 0.68 7.91 -10.97
CA ILE A 69 -0.09 7.05 -10.06
C ILE A 69 -1.56 7.47 -10.03
N ASP A 70 -1.88 8.75 -10.22
CA ASP A 70 -3.26 9.19 -10.25
C ASP A 70 -4.02 8.79 -11.53
N GLU A 71 -3.32 8.48 -12.62
CA GLU A 71 -3.90 7.97 -13.87
C GLU A 71 -4.16 6.46 -13.82
N VAL A 72 -3.23 5.68 -13.27
CA VAL A 72 -3.40 4.22 -13.13
C VAL A 72 -4.21 3.85 -11.89
N PHE A 73 -4.34 4.77 -10.95
CA PHE A 73 -5.06 4.60 -9.69
C PHE A 73 -6.05 5.75 -9.47
N PRO A 74 -7.00 6.00 -10.40
CA PRO A 74 -7.94 7.11 -10.29
C PRO A 74 -8.79 7.00 -9.02
N ARG A 75 -9.15 8.17 -8.48
CA ARG A 75 -10.16 8.24 -7.42
C ARG A 75 -11.51 7.88 -8.04
N SER A 76 -12.31 7.11 -7.32
CA SER A 76 -13.67 6.74 -7.77
C SER A 76 -14.68 7.88 -7.71
N GLY A 77 -14.23 9.13 -7.49
CA GLY A 77 -15.03 10.34 -7.33
C GLY A 77 -14.21 11.49 -6.72
N ALA A 78 -14.64 12.74 -6.91
CA ALA A 78 -13.90 13.93 -6.48
C ALA A 78 -13.61 13.96 -4.96
N LEU A 79 -14.53 13.44 -4.15
CA LEU A 79 -14.41 13.32 -2.69
C LEU A 79 -14.10 11.88 -2.22
N SER A 80 -13.98 10.92 -3.16
CA SER A 80 -13.74 9.53 -2.79
C SER A 80 -12.29 9.30 -2.40
N VAL A 81 -12.11 8.69 -1.23
CA VAL A 81 -10.83 8.16 -0.77
C VAL A 81 -10.47 6.82 -1.41
N THR A 82 -11.45 6.17 -2.06
CA THR A 82 -11.30 4.88 -2.72
C THR A 82 -10.72 5.09 -4.11
N ARG A 83 -9.71 4.28 -4.45
CA ARG A 83 -9.09 4.29 -5.77
C ARG A 83 -9.22 2.92 -6.40
N VAL A 84 -9.43 2.91 -7.71
CA VAL A 84 -9.54 1.69 -8.52
C VAL A 84 -8.27 1.58 -9.34
N TRP A 85 -7.67 0.40 -9.39
CA TRP A 85 -6.60 0.06 -10.29
C TRP A 85 -7.17 -0.64 -11.50
N THR A 86 -6.61 -0.36 -12.67
CA THR A 86 -6.89 -1.10 -13.90
C THR A 86 -5.61 -1.75 -14.37
N THR A 87 -5.60 -3.07 -14.44
CA THR A 87 -4.46 -3.84 -14.96
C THR A 87 -4.33 -3.62 -16.47
N SER A 88 -3.20 -4.05 -17.04
CA SER A 88 -2.99 -3.99 -18.50
C SER A 88 -4.02 -4.84 -19.28
N ASN A 89 -4.62 -5.84 -18.61
CA ASN A 89 -5.63 -6.72 -19.18
C ASN A 89 -7.06 -6.18 -19.02
N GLY A 90 -7.23 -4.99 -18.43
CA GLY A 90 -8.53 -4.36 -18.20
C GLY A 90 -9.22 -4.78 -16.90
N GLU A 91 -8.64 -5.70 -16.12
CA GLU A 91 -9.20 -6.11 -14.84
C GLU A 91 -9.09 -4.99 -13.82
N GLN A 92 -10.17 -4.76 -13.09
CA GLN A 92 -10.25 -3.67 -12.11
C GLN A 92 -10.35 -4.18 -10.69
N PHE A 93 -9.58 -3.58 -9.79
CA PHE A 93 -9.65 -3.89 -8.36
C PHE A 93 -9.38 -2.66 -7.50
N LYS A 94 -9.79 -2.72 -6.22
CA LYS A 94 -9.64 -1.59 -5.29
C LYS A 94 -9.17 -2.05 -3.92
N TRP A 95 -8.29 -1.25 -3.33
CA TRP A 95 -7.84 -1.43 -1.96
C TRP A 95 -8.73 -0.65 -0.99
N LYS A 96 -9.26 -1.35 0.01
CA LYS A 96 -10.08 -0.82 1.10
C LYS A 96 -9.25 -0.77 2.36
N ASP A 97 -9.11 0.42 2.93
CA ASP A 97 -8.41 0.68 4.19
C ASP A 97 -9.42 0.68 5.34
N SER A 98 -9.38 -0.36 6.18
CA SER A 98 -10.18 -0.50 7.41
C SER A 98 -9.25 -0.92 8.56
N MET A 99 -9.60 -1.93 9.37
CA MET A 99 -8.68 -2.52 10.35
C MET A 99 -7.50 -3.24 9.67
N LYS A 100 -7.77 -3.88 8.53
CA LYS A 100 -6.79 -4.46 7.61
C LYS A 100 -6.97 -3.82 6.23
N LEU A 101 -5.99 -4.04 5.35
CA LEU A 101 -6.04 -3.53 3.99
C LEU A 101 -6.47 -4.68 3.05
N TYR A 102 -7.64 -4.55 2.42
CA TYR A 102 -8.23 -5.59 1.56
C TYR A 102 -8.27 -5.14 0.11
N CYS A 103 -7.82 -5.99 -0.81
CA CYS A 103 -7.99 -5.81 -2.24
C CYS A 103 -9.18 -6.61 -2.72
N VAL A 104 -10.15 -5.97 -3.36
CA VAL A 104 -11.31 -6.64 -3.94
C VAL A 104 -11.43 -6.32 -5.42
N SER A 105 -11.91 -7.29 -6.20
CA SER A 105 -12.33 -7.04 -7.59
C SER A 105 -13.40 -5.96 -7.61
N ALA A 106 -13.26 -5.00 -8.53
CA ALA A 106 -14.23 -3.92 -8.69
C ALA A 106 -15.53 -4.43 -9.32
N GLU A 107 -15.45 -5.48 -10.14
CA GLU A 107 -16.56 -6.06 -10.87
C GLU A 107 -17.33 -7.08 -10.01
N SER A 108 -16.64 -8.10 -9.50
CA SER A 108 -17.28 -9.20 -8.76
C SER A 108 -17.35 -8.97 -7.25
N GLY A 109 -16.58 -8.02 -6.71
CA GLY A 109 -16.47 -7.79 -5.27
C GLY A 109 -15.69 -8.88 -4.52
N LEU A 110 -15.17 -9.90 -5.22
CA LEU A 110 -14.42 -10.99 -4.63
C LEU A 110 -13.11 -10.48 -4.02
N ASN A 111 -12.73 -11.08 -2.89
CA ASN A 111 -11.44 -10.79 -2.26
C ASN A 111 -10.30 -11.32 -3.14
N LEU A 112 -9.34 -10.46 -3.44
CA LEU A 112 -8.13 -10.78 -4.21
C LEU A 112 -6.92 -10.90 -3.29
N ALA A 113 -6.79 -9.98 -2.33
CA ALA A 113 -5.68 -9.97 -1.38
C ALA A 113 -6.07 -9.35 -0.02
N THR A 114 -5.45 -9.83 1.05
CA THR A 114 -5.61 -9.28 2.40
C THR A 114 -4.23 -9.00 2.98
N TYR A 115 -3.98 -7.76 3.40
CA TYR A 115 -2.80 -7.41 4.17
C TYR A 115 -3.14 -7.28 5.65
N ASP A 116 -2.64 -8.22 6.45
CA ASP A 116 -2.76 -8.20 7.91
C ASP A 116 -1.53 -7.49 8.51
N ARG A 117 -1.78 -6.28 9.01
CA ARG A 117 -0.76 -5.47 9.66
C ARG A 117 -0.71 -5.80 11.15
N THR A 118 0.46 -6.17 11.65
CA THR A 118 0.66 -6.22 13.11
C THR A 118 0.72 -4.80 13.67
N TYR A 119 -0.29 -4.42 14.46
CA TYR A 119 -0.52 -3.04 14.93
C TYR A 119 0.18 -2.69 16.25
N PHE A 120 0.82 -3.63 16.95
CA PHE A 120 1.31 -3.41 18.32
C PHE A 120 2.63 -4.13 18.63
N SER A 121 3.50 -3.44 19.38
CA SER A 121 4.76 -3.95 19.95
C SER A 121 4.59 -5.05 21.01
N LEU A 122 3.37 -5.25 21.51
CA LEU A 122 3.01 -6.30 22.48
C LEU A 122 3.12 -7.72 21.89
N PHE A 123 2.96 -7.87 20.58
CA PHE A 123 3.13 -9.15 19.87
C PHE A 123 4.36 -9.07 18.97
N ARG A 124 5.54 -8.89 19.60
CA ARG A 124 6.83 -8.72 18.93
C ARG A 124 7.13 -9.84 17.92
N ASP A 125 6.50 -11.00 18.08
CA ASP A 125 6.69 -12.19 17.27
C ASP A 125 5.74 -12.31 16.06
N LYS A 126 4.65 -11.54 16.01
CA LYS A 126 3.70 -11.62 14.88
C LYS A 126 4.19 -10.76 13.72
N LYS A 127 4.67 -11.39 12.65
CA LYS A 127 5.04 -10.72 11.39
C LYS A 127 3.79 -10.30 10.62
N SER A 128 3.87 -9.17 9.91
CA SER A 128 2.83 -8.78 8.96
C SER A 128 2.76 -9.78 7.81
N THR A 129 1.56 -10.03 7.29
CA THR A 129 1.34 -10.95 6.17
C THR A 129 0.56 -10.29 5.03
N LEU A 130 0.86 -10.70 3.81
CA LEU A 130 0.09 -10.40 2.61
C LEU A 130 -0.44 -11.72 2.04
N ASP A 131 -1.75 -11.92 2.17
CA ASP A 131 -2.45 -13.13 1.76
C ASP A 131 -3.14 -12.91 0.41
N ILE A 132 -2.71 -13.61 -0.63
CA ILE A 132 -3.30 -13.58 -1.96
C ILE A 132 -4.27 -14.76 -2.11
N SER A 133 -5.53 -14.43 -2.41
CA SER A 133 -6.58 -15.44 -2.65
C SER A 133 -6.32 -16.22 -3.93
N ALA A 134 -7.00 -17.36 -4.12
CA ALA A 134 -6.93 -18.12 -5.37
C ALA A 134 -7.34 -17.27 -6.60
N ASN A 135 -8.30 -16.36 -6.43
CA ASN A 135 -8.79 -15.47 -7.49
C ASN A 135 -7.78 -14.38 -7.87
N GLY A 136 -6.79 -14.10 -7.02
CA GLY A 136 -5.77 -13.08 -7.25
C GLY A 136 -4.43 -13.62 -7.77
N ILE A 137 -4.29 -14.94 -7.96
CA ILE A 137 -3.00 -15.56 -8.31
C ILE A 137 -2.47 -15.05 -9.65
N GLN A 138 -3.35 -14.86 -10.64
CA GLN A 138 -2.95 -14.35 -11.97
C GLN A 138 -2.47 -12.89 -11.92
N LEU A 139 -2.85 -12.16 -10.87
CA LEU A 139 -2.54 -10.75 -10.67
C LEU A 139 -1.51 -10.52 -9.57
N ILE A 140 -0.75 -11.55 -9.19
CA ILE A 140 0.07 -11.50 -7.98
C ILE A 140 1.09 -10.36 -7.99
N ASP A 141 1.73 -10.10 -9.14
CA ASP A 141 2.71 -9.02 -9.28
C ASP A 141 2.02 -7.65 -9.20
N ASP A 142 0.89 -7.48 -9.88
CA ASP A 142 0.07 -6.27 -9.78
C ASP A 142 -0.43 -6.04 -8.34
N LEU A 143 -0.84 -7.09 -7.63
CA LEU A 143 -1.29 -7.00 -6.25
C LEU A 143 -0.16 -6.58 -5.30
N VAL A 144 1.06 -7.11 -5.48
CA VAL A 144 2.22 -6.69 -4.68
C VAL A 144 2.56 -5.23 -4.95
N VAL A 145 2.63 -4.83 -6.22
CA VAL A 145 2.97 -3.46 -6.63
C VAL A 145 1.94 -2.46 -6.10
N THR A 146 0.66 -2.76 -6.30
CA THR A 146 -0.43 -1.88 -5.86
C THR A 146 -0.58 -1.86 -4.34
N TRP A 147 -0.27 -2.95 -3.64
CA TRP A 147 -0.21 -2.99 -2.18
C TRP A 147 0.80 -1.99 -1.62
N VAL A 148 2.02 -1.92 -2.18
CA VAL A 148 3.06 -0.95 -1.76
C VAL A 148 2.51 0.48 -1.82
N ILE A 149 1.81 0.82 -2.90
CA ILE A 149 1.20 2.13 -3.09
C ILE A 149 0.07 2.38 -2.10
N ALA A 150 -0.84 1.41 -1.98
CA ALA A 150 -2.01 1.51 -1.12
C ALA A 150 -1.62 1.68 0.35
N GLU A 151 -0.71 0.86 0.87
CA GLU A 151 -0.28 0.94 2.27
C GLU A 151 0.55 2.20 2.55
N LYS A 152 1.41 2.67 1.63
CA LYS A 152 2.12 3.95 1.80
C LYS A 152 1.13 5.12 1.89
N LYS A 153 0.15 5.18 0.99
CA LYS A 153 -0.88 6.24 1.01
C LYS A 153 -1.76 6.13 2.27
N ALA A 154 -2.15 4.93 2.68
CA ALA A 154 -2.89 4.69 3.91
C ALA A 154 -2.10 5.18 5.14
N ARG A 155 -0.80 4.88 5.24
CA ARG A 155 0.08 5.40 6.31
C ARG A 155 0.16 6.91 6.34
N ASN A 156 0.33 7.56 5.19
CA ASN A 156 0.38 9.02 5.12
C ASN A 156 -0.94 9.64 5.60
N ARG A 157 -2.08 9.08 5.20
CA ARG A 157 -3.40 9.53 5.66
C ARG A 157 -3.55 9.41 7.19
N ARG A 158 -3.17 8.26 7.76
CA ARG A 158 -3.21 8.02 9.21
C ARG A 158 -2.31 8.99 9.98
N ARG A 159 -1.12 9.31 9.44
CA ARG A 159 -0.21 10.32 10.02
C ARG A 159 -0.82 11.72 9.99
N SER A 160 -1.39 12.14 8.85
CA SER A 160 -2.03 13.46 8.74
C SER A 160 -3.25 13.61 9.65
N GLN A 161 -4.03 12.54 9.86
CA GLN A 161 -5.18 12.56 10.78
C GLN A 161 -4.74 12.64 12.26
N SER A 162 -3.63 12.01 12.63
CA SER A 162 -3.09 12.09 14.00
C SER A 162 -2.58 13.49 14.38
N VAL A 163 -2.07 14.25 13.40
CA VAL A 163 -1.55 15.61 13.63
C VAL A 163 -2.68 16.64 13.77
N GLY A 164 -3.82 16.42 13.12
CA GLY A 164 -4.99 17.33 13.20
C GLY A 164 -5.73 17.33 14.53
N ASN A 165 -5.50 16.35 15.42
CA ASN A 165 -6.28 16.19 16.66
C ASN A 165 -5.61 16.79 17.92
N HIS A 166 -4.46 17.47 17.79
CA HIS A 166 -3.75 18.12 18.92
C HIS A 166 -4.00 19.64 19.03
N GLY A 167 -4.96 20.20 18.27
CA GLY A 167 -5.21 21.65 18.20
C GLY A 167 -6.47 22.17 18.90
N ARG A 168 -7.10 21.41 19.81
CA ARG A 168 -8.30 21.88 20.53
C ARG A 168 -8.32 21.37 21.98
N SER A 169 -7.33 21.80 22.76
CA SER A 169 -7.37 21.74 24.22
C SER A 169 -6.99 23.11 24.77
N GLY A 170 -7.92 23.68 25.55
CA GLY A 170 -7.86 25.03 26.13
C GLY A 170 -9.29 25.55 26.28
N SER A 171 -10.12 25.14 27.23
CA SER A 171 -10.09 25.30 28.71
C SER A 171 -10.25 26.74 29.19
N GLY A 172 -11.36 26.98 29.93
CA GLY A 172 -11.65 28.17 30.75
C GLY A 172 -12.89 28.92 30.24
N GLY A 173 -14.02 29.06 30.92
CA GLY A 173 -14.35 28.91 32.34
C GLY A 173 -14.92 30.24 32.89
N ALA A 174 -16.08 30.15 33.56
CA ALA A 174 -16.73 31.13 34.47
C ALA A 174 -17.41 32.37 33.84
N GLU A 175 -18.75 32.50 33.96
CA GLU A 175 -19.53 33.30 34.96
C GLU A 175 -19.54 34.82 34.66
N GLY A 176 -20.63 35.58 34.76
CA GLY A 176 -21.91 35.34 35.40
C GLY A 176 -22.97 36.36 34.98
N ASN A 177 -24.07 36.32 35.73
CA ASN A 177 -25.33 37.05 35.61
C ASN A 177 -25.20 38.58 35.81
#